data_AF-A0A0G0D698-F1
#
_entry.id   AF-A0A0G0D698-F1
#
_cell.length_a   1.000
_cell.length_b   1.000
_cell.length_c   1.000
_cell.angle_alpha   90.00
_cell.angle_beta   90.00
_cell.angle_gamma   90.00
#
_symmetry.space_group_name_H-M   'P 1'
#
loop_
_entity.id
_entity.type
_entity.pdbx_description
1 polymer ?
#
loop_
_entity_poly.entity_id
_entity_poly.type
_entity_poly.pdbx_seq_one_letter_code
_entity_poly.pdbx_strand_id
1 'polypeptide(L)'
;MIKKIRNYNAGMTYVELIVVLSIFSVMTSVVLFNYNEFQAKIDIKVLANDIALKIVEAQKSALSGKLPQICIDAPGDCVDWKPSYGIYFDLADNARFIYFANFDNNFYDSSPTDSILDRSFITKNNIISGLEVVGVNCSTVTNLNIVFRRPDSKAIILDSSGGALCDNTEYVKITVSSPELINATIEVYSSGRIQIN
;
A
#
# COMPACT_ATOMS: atom_id res chain seq x y z
N MET A 1 30.00 8.16 71.79
CA MET A 1 30.22 6.79 71.28
C MET A 1 29.33 6.61 70.05
N ILE A 2 29.88 6.75 68.84
CA ILE A 2 29.10 6.74 67.58
C ILE A 2 28.97 5.29 67.11
N LYS A 3 27.73 4.77 67.07
CA LYS A 3 27.41 3.41 66.66
C LYS A 3 27.46 3.33 65.13
N LYS A 4 28.44 2.61 64.60
CA LYS A 4 28.63 2.43 63.14
C LYS A 4 27.53 1.50 62.61
N ILE A 5 26.61 2.03 61.80
CA ILE A 5 25.60 1.23 61.10
C ILE A 5 26.31 0.45 59.99
N ARG A 6 26.34 -0.87 60.12
CA ARG A 6 26.98 -1.77 59.16
C ARG A 6 25.97 -2.05 58.03
N ASN A 7 26.14 -1.40 56.88
CA ASN A 7 25.38 -1.70 55.68
C ASN A 7 25.83 -3.05 55.10
N TYR A 8 25.02 -4.08 55.29
CA TYR A 8 25.15 -5.34 54.57
C TYR A 8 24.49 -5.17 53.20
N ASN A 9 25.26 -4.76 52.20
CA ASN A 9 24.88 -4.98 50.80
C ASN A 9 25.04 -6.49 50.53
N ALA A 10 24.05 -7.29 50.92
CA ALA A 10 24.00 -8.70 50.59
C ALA A 10 23.76 -8.83 49.07
N GLY A 11 24.61 -9.61 48.40
CA GLY A 11 24.40 -9.98 47.00
C GLY A 11 23.24 -10.97 46.86
N MET A 12 22.79 -11.21 45.63
CA MET A 12 21.72 -12.16 45.34
C MET A 12 22.21 -13.61 45.52
N THR A 13 21.40 -14.47 46.12
CA THR A 13 21.73 -15.90 46.26
C THR A 13 21.51 -16.65 44.94
N TYR A 14 22.22 -17.77 44.74
CA TYR A 14 22.05 -18.59 43.53
C TYR A 14 20.62 -19.08 43.32
N VAL A 15 19.89 -19.37 44.41
CA VAL A 15 18.50 -19.82 44.35
C VAL A 15 17.59 -18.70 43.86
N GLU A 16 17.76 -17.48 44.37
CA GLU A 16 17.01 -16.30 43.90
C GLU A 16 17.25 -16.01 42.41
N LEU A 17 18.49 -16.18 41.93
CA LEU A 17 18.83 -15.97 40.53
C LEU A 17 18.08 -16.94 39.61
N ILE A 18 18.03 -18.22 40.00
CA ILE A 18 17.33 -19.25 39.24
C ILE A 18 15.83 -18.96 39.18
N VAL A 19 15.23 -18.51 40.29
CA VAL A 19 13.81 -18.13 40.32
C VAL A 19 13.54 -16.96 39.37
N VAL A 20 14.36 -15.91 39.39
CA VAL A 20 14.19 -14.75 38.50
C VAL A 20 14.34 -15.14 37.02
N LEU A 21 15.35 -15.95 36.69
CA LEU A 21 15.55 -16.42 35.32
C LEU A 21 14.39 -17.32 34.85
N SER A 22 13.80 -18.11 35.74
CA SER A 22 12.63 -18.95 35.41
C SER A 22 11.39 -18.12 35.09
N ILE A 23 11.13 -17.06 35.85
CA ILE A 23 9.99 -16.17 35.56
C ILE A 23 10.25 -15.40 34.26
N PHE A 24 11.48 -14.93 34.06
CA PHE A 24 11.87 -14.20 32.84
C PHE A 24 11.73 -15.06 31.58
N SER A 25 12.14 -16.33 31.61
CA SER A 25 12.03 -17.23 30.46
C SER A 25 10.58 -17.50 30.09
N VAL A 26 9.71 -17.72 31.07
CA VAL A 26 8.26 -17.89 30.86
C VAL A 26 7.65 -16.64 30.24
N MET A 27 7.95 -15.45 30.77
CA MET A 27 7.46 -14.19 30.22
C MET A 27 7.94 -13.96 28.78
N THR A 28 9.22 -14.21 28.51
CA THR A 28 9.81 -14.05 27.16
C THR A 28 9.17 -15.01 26.17
N SER A 29 8.90 -16.25 26.57
CA SER A 29 8.22 -17.23 25.73
C SER A 29 6.84 -16.76 25.27
N VAL A 30 6.04 -16.18 26.18
CA VAL A 30 4.69 -15.67 25.84
C VAL A 30 4.79 -14.49 24.87
N VAL A 31 5.75 -13.59 25.07
CA VAL A 31 5.95 -12.43 24.18
C VAL A 31 6.40 -12.86 22.79
N LEU A 32 7.37 -13.77 22.69
CA LEU A 32 7.88 -14.26 21.40
C LEU A 32 6.81 -15.00 20.60
N PHE A 33 5.92 -15.75 21.27
CA PHE A 33 4.84 -16.46 20.60
C PHE A 33 3.88 -15.50 19.87
N ASN A 34 3.58 -14.34 20.46
CA ASN A 34 2.68 -13.34 19.86
C ASN A 34 3.38 -12.38 18.89
N TYR A 35 4.71 -12.43 18.77
CA TYR A 35 5.47 -11.49 17.97
C TYR A 35 5.19 -11.62 16.47
N ASN A 36 4.96 -12.84 15.97
CA ASN A 36 4.68 -13.08 14.54
C ASN A 36 3.39 -12.38 14.09
N GLU A 37 2.31 -12.57 14.84
CA GLU A 37 1.01 -11.92 14.56
C GLU A 37 1.13 -10.39 14.59
N PHE A 38 1.91 -9.85 15.55
CA PHE A 38 2.16 -8.42 15.61
C PHE A 38 2.95 -7.93 14.38
N GLN A 39 3.98 -8.66 13.96
CA GLN A 39 4.75 -8.32 12.76
C GLN A 39 3.87 -8.34 11.51
N ALA A 40 3.03 -9.35 11.31
CA ALA A 40 2.12 -9.41 10.17
C ALA A 40 1.13 -8.23 10.15
N LYS A 41 0.64 -7.78 11.31
CA LYS A 41 -0.21 -6.57 11.41
C LYS A 41 0.52 -5.30 10.99
N ILE A 42 1.79 -5.16 11.40
CA ILE A 42 2.59 -4.00 10.99
C ILE A 42 2.89 -4.05 9.50
N ASP A 43 3.25 -5.22 8.98
CA ASP A 43 3.62 -5.41 7.58
C ASP A 43 2.46 -5.10 6.62
N ILE A 44 1.25 -5.54 6.95
CA ILE A 44 0.06 -5.23 6.15
C ILE A 44 -0.28 -3.73 6.20
N LYS A 45 -0.11 -3.08 7.35
CA LYS A 45 -0.31 -1.62 7.46
C LYS A 45 0.72 -0.84 6.66
N VAL A 46 1.98 -1.26 6.68
CA VAL A 46 3.03 -0.64 5.86
C VAL A 46 2.69 -0.79 4.38
N LEU A 47 2.34 -2.00 3.94
CA LEU A 47 1.92 -2.26 2.56
C LEU A 47 0.73 -1.40 2.13
N ALA A 48 -0.31 -1.30 2.95
CA ALA A 48 -1.48 -0.47 2.66
C ALA A 48 -1.11 1.02 2.54
N ASN A 49 -0.21 1.50 3.41
CA ASN A 49 0.32 2.86 3.32
C ASN A 49 1.16 3.07 2.06
N ASP A 50 2.02 2.12 1.68
CA ASP A 50 2.84 2.22 0.47
C ASP A 50 1.96 2.32 -0.79
N ILE A 51 0.90 1.51 -0.87
CA ILE A 51 -0.09 1.58 -1.96
C ILE A 51 -0.78 2.95 -1.96
N ALA A 52 -1.29 3.40 -0.80
CA ALA A 52 -1.97 4.68 -0.68
C ALA A 52 -1.05 5.86 -1.06
N LEU A 53 0.21 5.85 -0.61
CA LEU A 53 1.22 6.86 -0.93
C LEU A 53 1.50 6.89 -2.42
N LYS A 54 1.58 5.73 -3.09
CA LYS A 54 1.74 5.66 -4.54
C LYS A 54 0.54 6.25 -5.27
N ILE A 55 -0.68 6.01 -4.80
CA ILE A 55 -1.90 6.61 -5.40
C ILE A 55 -1.85 8.14 -5.27
N VAL A 56 -1.46 8.64 -4.10
CA VAL A 56 -1.28 10.09 -3.86
C VAL A 56 -0.15 10.66 -4.73
N GLU A 57 0.94 9.91 -4.94
CA GLU A 57 2.03 10.29 -5.84
C GLU A 57 1.54 10.42 -7.29
N ALA A 58 0.71 9.48 -7.76
CA ALA A 58 0.09 9.53 -9.09
C ALA A 58 -0.82 10.76 -9.24
N GLN A 59 -1.70 11.00 -8.26
CA GLN A 59 -2.59 12.17 -8.23
C GLN A 59 -1.78 13.48 -8.26
N LYS A 60 -0.74 13.58 -7.43
CA LYS A 60 0.12 14.77 -7.38
C LYS A 60 0.89 14.97 -8.69
N SER A 61 1.38 13.90 -9.31
CA SER A 61 2.12 13.95 -10.58
C SER A 61 1.23 14.41 -11.75
N ALA A 62 -0.03 13.95 -11.77
CA ALA A 62 -1.02 14.43 -12.75
C ALA A 62 -1.34 15.91 -12.55
N LEU A 63 -1.59 16.35 -11.31
CA LEU A 63 -1.96 17.73 -11.00
C LEU A 63 -0.82 18.72 -11.22
N SER A 64 0.42 18.33 -10.89
CA SER A 64 1.60 19.18 -11.13
C SER A 64 2.00 19.25 -12.61
N GLY A 65 1.39 18.41 -13.47
CA GLY A 65 1.77 18.30 -14.87
C GLY A 65 3.22 17.84 -15.02
N LYS A 66 3.67 16.93 -14.14
CA LYS A 66 4.98 16.31 -14.27
C LYS A 66 5.09 15.73 -15.67
N LEU A 67 6.24 15.93 -16.31
CA LEU A 67 6.53 15.33 -17.60
C LEU A 67 7.31 14.02 -17.35
N PRO A 68 6.92 12.91 -17.99
CA PRO A 68 7.71 11.68 -17.94
C PRO A 68 9.03 11.85 -18.68
N GLN A 69 10.02 11.04 -18.33
CA GLN A 69 11.40 11.16 -18.82
C GLN A 69 11.49 11.14 -20.36
N ILE A 70 10.60 10.38 -21.02
CA ILE A 70 10.53 10.33 -22.49
C ILE A 70 10.32 11.70 -23.14
N CYS A 71 9.61 12.62 -22.50
CA CYS A 71 9.45 14.00 -22.98
C CYS A 71 10.66 14.89 -22.76
N ILE A 72 11.48 14.53 -21.79
CA ILE A 72 12.72 15.25 -21.50
C ILE A 72 13.76 14.83 -22.55
N ASP A 73 13.78 13.53 -22.88
CA ASP A 73 14.75 12.95 -23.82
C ASP A 73 14.38 13.22 -25.29
N ALA A 74 13.09 13.30 -25.62
CA ALA A 74 12.57 13.59 -26.96
C ALA A 74 11.43 14.64 -26.91
N PRO A 75 11.74 15.95 -26.78
CA PRO A 75 10.74 17.00 -26.59
C PRO A 75 9.74 17.15 -27.74
N GLY A 76 10.12 16.75 -28.96
CA GLY A 76 9.31 16.87 -30.17
C GLY A 76 8.07 15.98 -30.17
N ASP A 77 8.08 14.88 -29.41
CA ASP A 77 6.98 13.93 -29.34
C ASP A 77 5.94 14.30 -28.26
N CYS A 78 6.20 15.35 -27.46
CA CYS A 78 5.38 15.76 -26.32
C CYS A 78 4.78 17.18 -26.43
N VAL A 79 4.87 17.81 -27.60
CA VAL A 79 4.29 19.15 -27.81
C VAL A 79 2.76 19.05 -27.68
N ASP A 80 2.17 19.85 -26.78
CA ASP A 80 0.74 19.84 -26.37
C ASP A 80 0.24 18.69 -25.48
N TRP A 81 1.14 17.87 -24.93
CA TRP A 81 0.74 16.69 -24.20
C TRP A 81 0.14 16.93 -22.80
N LYS A 82 -0.84 16.11 -22.43
CA LYS A 82 -1.46 16.09 -21.09
C LYS A 82 -1.41 14.65 -20.55
N PRO A 83 -0.27 14.18 -20.03
CA PRO A 83 -0.16 12.81 -19.54
C PRO A 83 -1.14 12.55 -18.40
N SER A 84 -1.67 11.34 -18.37
CA SER A 84 -2.44 10.81 -17.27
C SER A 84 -1.53 9.94 -16.41
N TYR A 85 -1.72 9.97 -15.09
CA TYR A 85 -0.94 9.16 -14.16
C TYR A 85 -1.87 8.25 -13.38
N GLY A 86 -1.47 7.01 -13.18
CA GLY A 86 -2.33 6.06 -12.50
C GLY A 86 -1.61 4.86 -11.97
N ILE A 87 -2.39 4.05 -11.25
CA ILE A 87 -1.97 2.76 -10.74
C ILE A 87 -2.83 1.67 -11.32
N TYR A 88 -2.16 0.63 -11.79
CA TYR A 88 -2.77 -0.57 -12.31
C TYR A 88 -2.60 -1.72 -11.32
N PHE A 89 -3.71 -2.38 -11.02
CA PHE A 89 -3.81 -3.59 -10.22
C PHE A 89 -4.35 -4.74 -11.06
N ASP A 90 -3.85 -5.94 -10.79
CA ASP A 90 -4.25 -7.16 -11.47
C ASP A 90 -4.27 -8.31 -10.45
N LEU A 91 -5.42 -8.97 -10.27
CA LEU A 91 -5.54 -10.11 -9.37
C LEU A 91 -4.84 -11.36 -9.92
N ALA A 92 -4.58 -11.45 -11.23
CA ALA A 92 -3.74 -12.50 -11.79
C ALA A 92 -2.26 -12.34 -11.40
N ASP A 93 -1.84 -11.10 -11.10
CA ASP A 93 -0.51 -10.77 -10.61
C ASP A 93 -0.60 -9.99 -9.28
N ASN A 94 -1.20 -10.65 -8.30
CA ASN A 94 -1.56 -10.08 -7.00
C ASN A 94 -0.37 -9.74 -6.08
N ALA A 95 0.87 -10.02 -6.52
CA ALA A 95 2.10 -9.74 -5.79
C ALA A 95 2.79 -8.45 -6.25
N ARG A 96 2.17 -7.67 -7.16
CA ARG A 96 2.69 -6.38 -7.58
C ARG A 96 1.59 -5.42 -8.02
N PHE A 97 1.96 -4.15 -8.10
CA PHE A 97 1.17 -3.12 -8.76
C PHE A 97 2.07 -2.23 -9.60
N ILE A 98 1.50 -1.59 -10.62
CA ILE A 98 2.26 -0.79 -11.58
C ILE A 98 1.87 0.67 -11.43
N TYR A 99 2.85 1.53 -11.24
CA TYR A 99 2.67 2.97 -11.40
C TYR A 99 3.07 3.36 -12.82
N PHE A 100 2.14 3.98 -13.54
CA PHE A 100 2.32 4.29 -14.95
C PHE A 100 1.93 5.74 -15.26
N ALA A 101 2.49 6.23 -16.37
CA ALA A 101 1.99 7.37 -17.10
C ALA A 101 1.52 6.90 -18.47
N ASN A 102 0.28 7.25 -18.82
CA ASN A 102 -0.31 6.93 -20.13
C ASN A 102 -0.60 8.20 -20.92
N PHE A 103 -0.51 8.03 -22.23
CA PHE A 103 -0.40 9.07 -23.22
C PHE A 103 -1.56 9.22 -24.18
N ASP A 104 -2.42 8.21 -24.27
CA ASP A 104 -3.45 8.10 -25.31
C ASP A 104 -4.82 7.89 -24.68
N ASN A 105 -5.00 6.77 -23.99
CA ASN A 105 -6.31 6.23 -23.64
C ASN A 105 -6.68 6.37 -22.16
N ASN A 106 -5.81 6.93 -21.31
CA ASN A 106 -6.04 7.16 -19.86
C ASN A 106 -6.22 5.88 -19.03
N PHE A 107 -5.69 4.74 -19.47
CA PHE A 107 -5.60 3.52 -18.68
C PHE A 107 -4.35 2.73 -19.07
N TYR A 108 -3.93 1.79 -18.23
CA TYR A 108 -2.87 0.87 -18.57
C TYR A 108 -3.44 -0.33 -19.33
N ASP A 109 -2.90 -0.57 -20.51
CA ASP A 109 -3.26 -1.68 -21.40
C ASP A 109 -2.03 -2.40 -21.98
N SER A 110 -0.84 -2.09 -21.43
CA SER A 110 0.46 -2.59 -21.89
C SER A 110 0.82 -2.18 -23.32
N SER A 111 0.20 -1.12 -23.83
CA SER A 111 0.56 -0.53 -25.12
C SER A 111 1.95 0.13 -25.09
N PRO A 112 2.57 0.37 -26.26
CA PRO A 112 3.83 1.13 -26.35
C PRO A 112 3.70 2.57 -25.84
N THR A 113 2.47 3.07 -25.72
CA THR A 113 2.12 4.37 -25.15
C THR A 113 2.07 4.37 -23.62
N ASP A 114 2.24 3.21 -22.97
CA ASP A 114 2.37 3.14 -21.52
C ASP A 114 3.83 3.33 -21.09
N SER A 115 4.10 4.42 -20.38
CA SER A 115 5.35 4.62 -19.68
C SER A 115 5.25 4.06 -18.26
N ILE A 116 5.93 2.95 -18.02
CA ILE A 116 6.00 2.35 -16.67
C ILE A 116 7.04 3.11 -15.87
N LEU A 117 6.58 3.79 -14.82
CA LEU A 117 7.44 4.62 -13.97
C LEU A 117 8.02 3.81 -12.82
N ASP A 118 7.22 2.92 -12.25
CA ASP A 118 7.63 2.06 -11.14
C ASP A 118 6.84 0.74 -11.14
N ARG A 119 7.53 -0.34 -10.77
CA ARG A 119 6.94 -1.66 -10.53
C ARG A 119 7.20 -2.00 -9.08
N SER A 120 6.18 -1.83 -8.25
CA SER A 120 6.27 -2.10 -6.83
C SER A 120 5.90 -3.56 -6.57
N PHE A 121 6.87 -4.34 -6.08
CA PHE A 121 6.68 -5.73 -5.68
C PHE A 121 6.28 -5.79 -4.21
N ILE A 122 5.21 -6.54 -3.94
CA ILE A 122 4.76 -6.81 -2.58
C ILE A 122 5.69 -7.87 -1.97
N THR A 123 6.19 -7.59 -0.78
CA THR A 123 7.13 -8.46 -0.07
C THR A 123 6.42 -9.24 1.05
N LYS A 124 7.13 -10.22 1.62
CA LYS A 124 6.66 -11.01 2.79
C LYS A 124 5.41 -11.86 2.53
N ASN A 125 5.23 -12.32 1.29
CA ASN A 125 4.09 -13.15 0.85
C ASN A 125 2.71 -12.53 1.09
N ASN A 126 2.66 -11.20 1.29
CA ASN A 126 1.39 -10.48 1.25
C ASN A 126 0.89 -10.39 -0.19
N ILE A 127 -0.43 -10.34 -0.36
CA ILE A 127 -1.06 -10.28 -1.68
C ILE A 127 -2.20 -9.27 -1.69
N ILE A 128 -2.55 -8.79 -2.88
CA ILE A 128 -3.82 -8.14 -3.14
C ILE A 128 -4.89 -9.23 -3.29
N SER A 129 -5.77 -9.35 -2.31
CA SER A 129 -6.77 -10.42 -2.26
C SER A 129 -8.09 -10.06 -2.93
N GLY A 130 -8.39 -8.77 -3.06
CA GLY A 130 -9.67 -8.34 -3.63
C GLY A 130 -9.65 -6.92 -4.15
N LEU A 131 -10.36 -6.73 -5.26
CA LEU A 131 -10.68 -5.44 -5.85
C LEU A 131 -12.19 -5.34 -5.97
N GLU A 132 -12.77 -4.32 -5.37
CA GLU A 132 -14.22 -4.09 -5.39
C GLU A 132 -14.50 -2.64 -5.75
N VAL A 133 -15.39 -2.43 -6.70
CA VAL A 133 -15.88 -1.10 -7.06
C VAL A 133 -17.25 -0.93 -6.43
N VAL A 134 -17.42 0.12 -5.63
CA VAL A 134 -18.67 0.40 -4.91
C VAL A 134 -19.37 1.58 -5.57
N GLY A 135 -20.64 1.38 -5.88
CA GLY A 135 -21.44 2.33 -6.66
C GLY A 135 -22.71 1.71 -7.21
N VAL A 136 -23.29 2.34 -8.22
CA VAL A 136 -24.52 1.89 -8.89
C VAL A 136 -24.18 0.94 -10.04
N ASN A 137 -24.82 -0.25 -10.05
CA ASN A 137 -24.65 -1.29 -11.08
C ASN A 137 -23.19 -1.74 -11.30
N CYS A 138 -22.41 -1.83 -10.23
CA CYS A 138 -21.01 -2.26 -10.31
C CYS A 138 -20.86 -3.76 -10.53
N SER A 139 -19.86 -4.14 -11.33
CA SER A 139 -19.42 -5.53 -11.50
C SER A 139 -18.17 -5.82 -10.68
N THR A 140 -17.94 -7.09 -10.33
CA THR A 140 -16.67 -7.53 -9.75
C THR A 140 -15.57 -7.44 -10.81
N VAL A 141 -14.38 -6.99 -10.41
CA VAL A 141 -13.27 -6.73 -11.33
C VAL A 141 -12.04 -7.53 -10.94
N THR A 142 -11.36 -8.07 -11.94
CA THR A 142 -10.07 -8.74 -11.75
C THR A 142 -8.90 -7.77 -11.92
N ASN A 143 -9.12 -6.70 -12.69
CA ASN A 143 -8.10 -5.74 -13.07
C ASN A 143 -8.67 -4.34 -12.88
N LEU A 144 -7.85 -3.40 -12.45
CA LEU A 144 -8.30 -2.07 -12.10
C LEU A 144 -7.24 -1.02 -12.44
N ASN A 145 -7.68 0.02 -13.12
CA ASN A 145 -6.94 1.25 -13.36
C ASN A 145 -7.53 2.37 -12.51
N ILE A 146 -6.69 3.00 -11.68
CA ILE A 146 -7.03 4.23 -10.95
C ILE A 146 -6.18 5.35 -11.53
N VAL A 147 -6.81 6.28 -12.24
CA VAL A 147 -6.12 7.28 -13.07
C VAL A 147 -6.52 8.69 -12.69
N PHE A 148 -5.56 9.60 -12.72
CA PHE A 148 -5.73 11.02 -12.43
C PHE A 148 -5.27 11.85 -13.62
N ARG A 149 -6.00 12.95 -13.88
CA ARG A 149 -5.71 13.83 -14.99
C ARG A 149 -6.03 15.27 -14.65
N ARG A 150 -5.11 16.17 -14.99
CA ARG A 150 -5.33 17.63 -14.89
C ARG A 150 -6.55 18.09 -15.71
N PRO A 151 -7.30 19.10 -15.24
CA PRO A 151 -7.08 19.88 -14.02
C PRO A 151 -7.77 19.32 -12.77
N ASP A 152 -8.50 18.20 -12.89
CA ASP A 152 -9.33 17.66 -11.80
C ASP A 152 -8.54 16.70 -10.91
N SER A 153 -8.83 16.70 -9.61
CA SER A 153 -8.24 15.78 -8.64
C SER A 153 -9.02 14.46 -8.53
N LYS A 154 -10.14 14.33 -9.26
CA LYS A 154 -10.97 13.11 -9.28
C LYS A 154 -10.20 11.89 -9.79
N ALA A 155 -10.52 10.75 -9.20
CA ALA A 155 -10.04 9.45 -9.63
C ALA A 155 -10.97 8.92 -10.73
N ILE A 156 -10.40 8.62 -11.90
CA ILE A 156 -11.05 7.93 -13.00
C ILE A 156 -10.76 6.45 -12.83
N ILE A 157 -11.81 5.64 -12.76
CA ILE A 157 -11.73 4.23 -12.41
C ILE A 157 -12.18 3.42 -13.62
N LEU A 158 -11.27 2.64 -14.18
CA LEU A 158 -11.44 1.92 -15.45
C LEU A 158 -10.97 0.48 -15.31
N ASP A 159 -11.45 -0.40 -16.18
CA ASP A 159 -10.82 -1.71 -16.39
C ASP A 159 -9.60 -1.61 -17.32
N SER A 160 -9.04 -2.76 -17.71
CA SER A 160 -7.95 -2.86 -18.69
C SER A 160 -8.37 -2.61 -20.15
N SER A 161 -9.67 -2.45 -20.42
CA SER A 161 -10.22 -2.11 -21.74
C SER A 161 -10.62 -0.64 -21.86
N GLY A 162 -10.50 0.14 -20.78
CA GLY A 162 -10.97 1.52 -20.70
C GLY A 162 -12.48 1.66 -20.48
N GLY A 163 -13.16 0.56 -20.17
CA GLY A 163 -14.58 0.53 -19.86
C GLY A 163 -14.87 1.10 -18.47
N ALA A 164 -15.96 1.84 -18.36
CA ALA A 164 -16.49 2.23 -17.06
C ALA A 164 -17.00 0.97 -16.32
N LEU A 165 -16.55 0.80 -15.08
CA LEU A 165 -16.86 -0.37 -14.25
C LEU A 165 -18.22 -0.28 -13.54
N CYS A 166 -18.77 0.94 -13.46
CA CYS A 166 -20.05 1.27 -12.85
C CYS A 166 -20.66 2.48 -13.56
N ASP A 167 -21.98 2.64 -13.46
CA ASP A 167 -22.68 3.85 -13.93
C ASP A 167 -22.32 5.07 -13.08
N ASN A 168 -22.14 4.86 -11.78
CA ASN A 168 -21.67 5.86 -10.84
C ASN A 168 -20.79 5.21 -9.77
N THR A 169 -19.51 5.52 -9.79
CA THR A 169 -18.54 5.00 -8.83
C THR A 169 -18.40 5.95 -7.65
N GLU A 170 -18.69 5.47 -6.44
CA GLU A 170 -18.47 6.22 -5.21
C GLU A 170 -17.01 6.07 -4.74
N TYR A 171 -16.57 4.82 -4.59
CA TYR A 171 -15.21 4.48 -4.22
C TYR A 171 -14.82 3.07 -4.71
N VAL A 172 -13.52 2.84 -4.78
CA VAL A 172 -12.93 1.51 -4.93
C VAL A 172 -12.38 1.08 -3.60
N LYS A 173 -12.52 -0.20 -3.29
CA LYS A 173 -11.89 -0.87 -2.15
C LYS A 173 -10.87 -1.88 -2.66
N ILE A 174 -9.61 -1.66 -2.30
CA ILE A 174 -8.50 -2.58 -2.53
C ILE A 174 -8.24 -3.31 -1.21
N THR A 175 -8.29 -4.63 -1.23
CA THR A 175 -8.02 -5.46 -0.04
C THR A 175 -6.66 -6.11 -0.18
N VAL A 176 -5.81 -5.93 0.82
CA VAL A 176 -4.53 -6.63 0.96
C VAL A 176 -4.62 -7.62 2.11
N SER A 177 -4.05 -8.81 1.93
CA SER A 177 -4.07 -9.87 2.95
C SER A 177 -2.71 -10.47 3.18
N SER A 178 -2.40 -10.79 4.44
CA SER A 178 -1.24 -11.58 4.81
C SER A 178 -1.53 -13.09 4.80
N PRO A 179 -0.49 -13.94 4.77
CA PRO A 179 -0.64 -15.38 4.96
C PRO A 179 -1.31 -15.76 6.31
N GLU A 180 -1.26 -14.86 7.29
CA GLU A 180 -1.85 -15.03 8.63
C GLU A 180 -3.32 -14.58 8.70
N LEU A 181 -3.98 -14.38 7.55
CA LEU A 181 -5.39 -13.95 7.42
C LEU A 181 -5.67 -12.55 8.01
N ILE A 182 -4.65 -11.71 8.08
CA ILE A 182 -4.77 -10.31 8.50
C ILE A 182 -4.96 -9.46 7.26
N ASN A 183 -6.03 -8.68 7.24
CA ASN A 183 -6.39 -7.86 6.09
C ASN A 183 -6.30 -6.37 6.43
N ALA A 184 -5.95 -5.57 5.44
CA ALA A 184 -6.18 -4.12 5.45
C ALA A 184 -6.88 -3.71 4.16
N THR A 185 -7.61 -2.61 4.23
CA THR A 185 -8.40 -2.12 3.12
C THR A 185 -8.03 -0.68 2.80
N ILE A 186 -7.87 -0.40 1.51
CA ILE A 186 -7.60 0.93 0.98
C ILE A 186 -8.82 1.35 0.17
N GLU A 187 -9.45 2.45 0.57
CA GLU A 187 -10.59 3.04 -0.10
C GLU A 187 -10.15 4.28 -0.88
N VAL A 188 -10.44 4.28 -2.18
CA VAL A 188 -10.16 5.40 -3.09
C VAL A 188 -11.48 5.92 -3.63
N TYR A 189 -11.87 7.11 -3.20
CA TYR A 189 -13.11 7.74 -3.61
C TYR A 189 -12.94 8.38 -5.00
N SER A 190 -14.02 8.41 -5.79
CA SER A 190 -14.02 9.08 -7.10
C SER A 190 -13.70 10.58 -6.99
N SER A 191 -13.92 11.19 -5.82
CA SER A 191 -13.50 12.56 -5.51
C SER A 191 -11.97 12.74 -5.39
N GLY A 192 -11.19 11.65 -5.37
CA GLY A 192 -9.75 11.66 -5.14
C GLY A 192 -9.36 11.66 -3.65
N ARG A 193 -10.28 11.30 -2.74
CA ARG A 193 -9.95 11.05 -1.33
C ARG A 193 -9.42 9.62 -1.18
N ILE A 194 -8.35 9.44 -0.42
CA ILE A 194 -7.80 8.12 -0.07
C ILE A 194 -7.98 7.90 1.43
N GLN A 195 -8.47 6.72 1.81
CA GLN A 195 -8.66 6.30 3.19
C GLN A 195 -8.09 4.88 3.36
N ILE A 196 -7.50 4.60 4.52
CA ILE A 196 -6.96 3.29 4.87
C ILE A 196 -7.69 2.83 6.13
N ASN A 197 -8.22 1.61 6.11
CA ASN A 197 -8.95 0.97 7.21
C ASN A 197 -8.33 -0.38 7.56
#